data_AF-A0AAW4P774-F1
#
_entry.id   AF-A0AAW4P774-F1
#
_cell.length_a   1.000
_cell.length_b   1.000
_cell.length_c   1.000
_cell.angle_alpha   90.00
_cell.angle_beta   90.00
_cell.angle_gamma   90.00
#
_symmetry.space_group_name_H-M   'P 1'
#
loop_
_entity.id
_entity.type
_entity.pdbx_description
1 polymer ?
#
loop_
_entity_poly.entity_id
_entity_poly.type
_entity_poly.pdbx_seq_one_letter_code
_entity_poly.pdbx_strand_id
1 'polypeptide(L)'
;MKHLPKHLRPRWRYLAVRIETWPDADVGRRAFQREVWYAAQNLLGDPGSADAGMTVIRFAHDDATGHAIVRVRRGHADDARAALACIDAIDGQPVGLRVTGTSGTVRACEEKYIGGPGEPFEQRHVVFENAERRADARGKRVDVRTDDAFAGATDLDFR
;
A
#
# COMPACT_ATOMS: atom_id res chain seq x y z
N MET A 1 -17.65 27.81 -4.97
CA MET A 1 -16.65 28.61 -4.22
C MET A 1 -15.48 28.95 -5.13
N LYS A 2 -14.95 30.19 -5.07
CA LYS A 2 -13.79 30.62 -5.87
C LYS A 2 -12.52 30.04 -5.28
N HIS A 3 -11.53 29.69 -6.11
CA HIS A 3 -10.25 29.20 -5.60
C HIS A 3 -9.54 30.29 -4.78
N LEU A 4 -8.98 29.89 -3.64
CA LEU A 4 -8.14 30.76 -2.81
C LEU A 4 -6.97 31.33 -3.62
N PRO A 5 -6.46 32.53 -3.31
CA PRO A 5 -5.20 33.03 -3.84
C PRO A 5 -4.03 32.08 -3.52
N LYS A 6 -3.00 32.04 -4.38
CA LYS A 6 -1.86 31.09 -4.25
C LYS A 6 -1.20 31.12 -2.87
N HIS A 7 -1.10 32.28 -2.23
CA HIS A 7 -0.46 32.45 -0.92
C HIS A 7 -1.31 31.95 0.25
N LEU A 8 -2.63 31.78 0.08
CA LEU A 8 -3.53 31.20 1.09
C LEU A 8 -3.84 29.71 0.84
N ARG A 9 -3.44 29.17 -0.32
CA ARG A 9 -3.70 27.77 -0.64
C ARG A 9 -2.87 26.84 0.23
N PRO A 10 -3.49 25.77 0.75
CA PRO A 10 -2.79 24.59 1.23
C PRO A 10 -1.68 24.11 0.29
N ARG A 11 -0.50 23.83 0.86
CA ARG A 11 0.61 23.21 0.13
C ARG A 11 0.63 21.71 0.44
N TRP A 12 0.84 20.90 -0.59
CA TRP A 12 0.72 19.45 -0.52
C TRP A 12 2.01 18.74 -0.95
N ARG A 13 2.16 17.50 -0.48
CA ARG A 13 3.06 16.47 -0.98
C ARG A 13 2.24 15.22 -1.31
N TYR A 14 2.80 14.38 -2.17
CA TYR A 14 2.16 13.15 -2.65
C TYR A 14 3.11 11.99 -2.37
N LEU A 15 2.67 11.04 -1.56
CA LEU A 15 3.39 9.81 -1.24
C LEU A 15 2.92 8.72 -2.19
N ALA A 16 3.85 8.10 -2.91
CA ALA A 16 3.57 6.86 -3.64
C ALA A 16 3.70 5.69 -2.66
N VAL A 17 2.67 4.85 -2.61
CA VAL A 17 2.57 3.70 -1.71
C VAL A 17 2.40 2.47 -2.58
N ARG A 18 3.28 1.47 -2.43
CA ARG A 18 3.09 0.12 -2.95
C ARG A 18 2.29 -0.68 -1.94
N ILE A 19 1.35 -1.46 -2.44
CA ILE A 19 0.44 -2.32 -1.68
C ILE A 19 0.73 -3.76 -2.11
N GLU A 20 0.88 -4.64 -1.14
CA GLU A 20 1.01 -6.08 -1.34
C GLU A 20 0.03 -6.79 -0.41
N THR A 21 -0.67 -7.79 -0.93
CA THR A 21 -1.67 -8.56 -0.20
C THR A 21 -1.49 -10.04 -0.50
N TRP A 22 -2.30 -10.88 0.13
CA TRP A 22 -2.44 -12.26 -0.33
C TRP A 22 -3.19 -12.33 -1.68
N PRO A 23 -3.00 -13.42 -2.46
CA PRO A 23 -3.62 -13.62 -3.78
C PRO A 23 -5.15 -13.55 -3.81
N ASP A 24 -5.82 -13.91 -2.71
CA ASP A 24 -7.28 -13.91 -2.61
C ASP A 24 -7.85 -12.69 -1.87
N ALA A 25 -6.99 -11.75 -1.47
CA ALA A 25 -7.42 -10.54 -0.79
C ALA A 25 -7.98 -9.52 -1.79
N ASP A 26 -9.21 -9.06 -1.56
CA ASP A 26 -9.82 -7.94 -2.27
C ASP A 26 -9.78 -6.68 -1.40
N VAL A 27 -9.03 -5.67 -1.85
CA VAL A 27 -8.87 -4.41 -1.12
C VAL A 27 -9.35 -3.24 -1.97
N GLY A 28 -10.39 -2.57 -1.49
CA GLY A 28 -10.96 -1.40 -2.15
C GLY A 28 -10.35 -0.06 -1.71
N ARG A 29 -10.36 0.93 -2.62
CA ARG A 29 -9.93 2.31 -2.34
C ARG A 29 -10.58 2.92 -1.09
N ARG A 30 -11.87 2.64 -0.85
CA ARG A 30 -12.62 3.20 0.29
C ARG A 30 -12.12 2.64 1.61
N ALA A 31 -11.90 1.32 1.66
CA ALA A 31 -11.34 0.65 2.83
C ALA A 31 -9.92 1.14 3.10
N PHE A 32 -9.08 1.21 2.08
CA PHE A 32 -7.73 1.78 2.19
C PHE A 32 -7.74 3.23 2.71
N GLN A 33 -8.63 4.10 2.20
CA GLN A 33 -8.77 5.47 2.71
C GLN A 33 -9.18 5.52 4.18
N ARG A 34 -10.08 4.62 4.60
CA ARG A 34 -10.54 4.55 5.98
C ARG A 34 -9.40 4.12 6.92
N GLU A 35 -8.64 3.10 6.55
CA GLU A 35 -7.46 2.66 7.33
C GLU A 35 -6.36 3.72 7.38
N VAL A 36 -6.16 4.48 6.30
CA VAL A 36 -5.24 5.64 6.31
C VAL A 36 -5.66 6.67 7.35
N TRP A 37 -6.96 6.95 7.50
CA TRP A 37 -7.44 7.87 8.52
C TRP A 37 -7.34 7.29 9.93
N TYR A 38 -7.69 6.02 10.12
CA TYR A 38 -7.54 5.37 11.42
C TYR A 38 -6.10 5.29 11.88
N ALA A 39 -5.17 4.90 11.00
CA ALA A 39 -3.75 4.86 11.34
C ALA A 39 -3.20 6.26 11.68
N ALA A 40 -3.60 7.29 10.92
CA ALA A 40 -3.23 8.67 11.22
C ALA A 40 -3.78 9.14 12.58
N GLN A 41 -5.05 8.84 12.87
CA GLN A 41 -5.69 9.20 14.13
C GLN A 41 -5.08 8.44 15.31
N ASN A 42 -4.85 7.14 15.17
CA ASN A 42 -4.28 6.29 16.22
C ASN A 42 -2.84 6.68 16.57
N LEU A 43 -2.03 7.03 15.56
CA LEU A 43 -0.63 7.40 15.77
C LEU A 43 -0.44 8.86 16.17
N LEU A 44 -1.16 9.79 15.52
CA LEU A 44 -0.92 11.23 15.61
C LEU A 44 -1.96 11.98 16.46
N GLY A 45 -3.02 11.29 16.90
CA GLY A 45 -4.19 11.89 17.53
C GLY A 45 -5.05 12.70 16.55
N ASP A 46 -6.19 13.20 17.03
CA ASP A 46 -7.12 13.99 16.21
C ASP A 46 -6.47 15.25 15.60
N PRO A 47 -5.71 16.08 16.37
CA PRO A 47 -5.12 17.30 15.81
C PRO A 47 -4.03 16.98 14.77
N GLY A 48 -3.15 16.02 15.06
CA GLY A 48 -2.06 15.64 14.15
C GLY A 48 -2.58 15.02 12.85
N SER A 49 -3.62 14.17 12.95
CA SER A 49 -4.31 13.62 11.78
C SER A 49 -4.95 14.72 10.91
N ALA A 50 -5.61 15.69 11.54
CA ALA A 50 -6.20 16.84 10.85
C ALA A 50 -5.14 17.72 10.15
N ASP A 51 -4.03 17.99 10.83
CA ASP A 51 -2.90 18.77 10.29
C ASP A 51 -2.21 18.05 9.13
N ALA A 52 -2.02 16.73 9.22
CA ALA A 52 -1.47 15.93 8.13
C ALA A 52 -2.41 15.89 6.91
N GLY A 53 -3.72 15.83 7.14
CA GLY A 53 -4.75 15.91 6.09
C GLY A 53 -4.62 14.81 5.03
N MET A 54 -4.30 13.60 5.45
CA MET A 54 -4.02 12.45 4.57
C MET A 54 -5.24 12.10 3.71
N THR A 55 -5.08 12.02 2.38
CA THR A 55 -6.17 11.67 1.44
C THR A 55 -5.64 10.83 0.29
N VAL A 56 -6.31 9.73 -0.02
CA VAL A 56 -6.03 8.85 -1.16
C VAL A 56 -6.54 9.52 -2.44
N ILE A 57 -5.65 9.86 -3.36
CA ILE A 57 -5.98 10.53 -4.64
C ILE A 57 -5.98 9.55 -5.82
N ARG A 58 -5.18 8.50 -5.73
CA ARG A 58 -5.11 7.38 -6.68
C ARG A 58 -5.04 6.08 -5.90
N PHE A 59 -5.62 5.05 -6.47
CA PHE A 59 -5.61 3.70 -5.92
C PHE A 59 -5.87 2.74 -7.08
N ALA A 60 -5.04 1.71 -7.18
CA ALA A 60 -5.27 0.54 -7.99
C ALA A 60 -4.69 -0.65 -7.24
N HIS A 61 -5.44 -1.74 -7.17
CA HIS A 61 -5.02 -3.01 -6.58
C HIS A 61 -5.66 -4.10 -7.41
N ASP A 62 -4.83 -5.06 -7.82
CA ASP A 62 -5.19 -6.20 -8.64
C ASP A 62 -4.09 -7.28 -8.49
N ASP A 63 -4.43 -8.55 -8.62
CA ASP A 63 -3.47 -9.66 -8.59
C ASP A 63 -2.48 -9.59 -7.41
N ALA A 64 -3.00 -9.40 -6.19
CA ALA A 64 -2.24 -9.31 -4.94
C ALA A 64 -1.30 -8.09 -4.81
N THR A 65 -1.25 -7.21 -5.81
CA THR A 65 -0.36 -6.05 -5.82
C THR A 65 -1.12 -4.77 -6.13
N GLY A 66 -0.56 -3.64 -5.72
CA GLY A 66 -1.23 -2.37 -5.97
C GLY A 66 -0.36 -1.17 -5.69
N HIS A 67 -0.94 -0.02 -5.99
CA HIS A 67 -0.37 1.26 -5.66
C HIS A 67 -1.44 2.26 -5.24
N ALA A 68 -1.05 3.19 -4.38
CA ALA A 68 -1.85 4.34 -4.04
C ALA A 68 -1.01 5.62 -4.06
N ILE A 69 -1.68 6.75 -4.26
CA ILE A 69 -1.11 8.06 -3.98
C ILE A 69 -1.85 8.67 -2.81
N VAL A 70 -1.14 8.90 -1.72
CA VAL A 70 -1.66 9.60 -0.55
C VAL A 70 -1.14 11.04 -0.57
N ARG A 71 -2.07 11.97 -0.70
CA ARG A 71 -1.80 13.41 -0.52
C ARG A 71 -1.70 13.72 0.96
N VAL A 72 -0.70 14.52 1.32
CA VAL A 72 -0.43 14.97 2.69
C VAL A 72 -0.05 16.45 2.68
N ARG A 73 -0.33 17.19 3.76
CA ARG A 73 0.14 18.57 3.92
C ARG A 73 1.67 18.64 3.88
N ARG A 74 2.20 19.67 3.23
CA ARG A 74 3.64 19.93 3.22
C ARG A 74 4.09 20.23 4.66
N GLY A 75 5.05 19.46 5.15
CA GLY A 75 5.53 19.51 6.54
C GLY A 75 5.28 18.21 7.30
N HIS A 76 4.28 17.42 6.88
CA HIS A 76 3.83 16.21 7.58
C HIS A 76 4.12 14.92 6.80
N ALA A 77 5.10 14.95 5.89
CA ALA A 77 5.39 13.78 5.06
C ALA A 77 5.91 12.61 5.91
N ASP A 78 6.76 12.88 6.91
CA ASP A 78 7.33 11.83 7.76
C ASP A 78 6.29 11.29 8.74
N ASP A 79 5.43 12.14 9.32
CA ASP A 79 4.28 11.72 10.14
C ASP A 79 3.36 10.78 9.36
N ALA A 80 3.04 11.15 8.12
CA ALA A 80 2.21 10.32 7.23
C ALA A 80 2.88 9.00 6.85
N ARG A 81 4.21 8.98 6.68
CA ARG A 81 4.96 7.74 6.44
C ARG A 81 4.92 6.83 7.67
N ALA A 82 5.06 7.38 8.86
CA ALA A 82 4.96 6.63 10.10
C ALA A 82 3.55 6.04 10.27
N ALA A 83 2.51 6.85 10.03
CA ALA A 83 1.11 6.38 10.08
C ALA A 83 0.84 5.26 9.08
N LEU A 84 1.28 5.40 7.82
CA LEU A 84 1.14 4.35 6.80
C LEU A 84 1.85 3.05 7.18
N ALA A 85 2.98 3.12 7.90
CA ALA A 85 3.72 1.94 8.35
C ALA A 85 3.01 1.18 9.48
N CYS A 86 2.03 1.79 10.15
CA CYS A 86 1.22 1.14 11.18
C CYS A 86 0.01 0.36 10.63
N ILE A 87 -0.23 0.38 9.32
CA ILE A 87 -1.32 -0.37 8.70
C ILE A 87 -0.82 -1.78 8.39
N ASP A 88 -1.39 -2.78 9.06
CA ASP A 88 -1.09 -4.20 8.88
C ASP A 88 -2.25 -4.99 8.26
N ALA A 89 -3.47 -4.45 8.26
CA ALA A 89 -4.63 -5.04 7.64
C ALA A 89 -5.62 -3.99 7.09
N ILE A 90 -6.44 -4.40 6.11
CA ILE A 90 -7.54 -3.60 5.56
C ILE A 90 -8.77 -4.50 5.44
N ASP A 91 -9.89 -4.12 6.08
CA ASP A 91 -11.09 -4.98 6.19
C ASP A 91 -10.75 -6.41 6.68
N GLY A 92 -9.76 -6.51 7.57
CA GLY A 92 -9.26 -7.79 8.11
C GLY A 92 -8.32 -8.57 7.18
N GLN A 93 -8.08 -8.10 5.96
CA GLN A 93 -7.10 -8.69 5.03
C GLN A 93 -5.69 -8.19 5.36
N PRO A 94 -4.72 -9.06 5.68
CA PRO A 94 -3.34 -8.63 5.91
C PRO A 94 -2.74 -7.91 4.69
N VAL A 95 -2.05 -6.81 4.94
CA VAL A 95 -1.42 -6.00 3.88
C VAL A 95 0.02 -5.60 4.22
N GLY A 96 0.87 -5.59 3.20
CA GLY A 96 2.20 -4.99 3.23
C GLY A 96 2.19 -3.63 2.52
N LEU A 97 2.49 -2.55 3.24
CA LEU A 97 2.58 -1.21 2.67
C LEU A 97 4.03 -0.71 2.61
N ARG A 98 4.42 -0.11 1.48
CA ARG A 98 5.73 0.53 1.33
C ARG A 98 5.63 1.88 0.64
N VAL A 99 6.05 2.94 1.31
CA VAL A 99 6.21 4.26 0.67
C VAL A 99 7.43 4.22 -0.25
N THR A 100 7.21 4.32 -1.56
CA THR A 100 8.27 4.21 -2.58
C THR A 100 8.88 5.56 -2.97
N GLY A 101 8.20 6.68 -2.67
CA GLY A 101 8.71 8.01 -2.95
C GLY A 101 7.76 9.14 -2.57
N THR A 102 8.22 10.38 -2.76
CA THR A 102 7.45 11.60 -2.50
C THR A 102 7.62 12.61 -3.63
N SER A 103 6.53 13.27 -4.02
CA SER A 103 6.53 14.29 -5.07
C SER A 103 5.73 15.55 -4.69
N GLY A 104 5.95 16.64 -5.43
CA GLY A 104 5.17 17.88 -5.32
C GLY A 104 3.90 17.90 -6.18
N THR A 105 3.76 16.98 -7.13
CA THR A 105 2.56 16.83 -7.98
C THR A 105 2.19 15.36 -8.12
N VAL A 106 0.91 15.09 -8.37
CA VAL A 106 0.41 13.72 -8.63
C VAL A 106 1.14 13.12 -9.84
N ARG A 107 1.19 13.86 -10.95
CA ARG A 107 1.83 13.41 -12.19
C ARG A 107 3.29 12.98 -11.99
N ALA A 108 4.12 13.82 -11.35
CA ALA A 108 5.51 13.45 -11.10
C ALA A 108 5.65 12.33 -10.06
N CYS A 109 4.62 12.09 -9.23
CA CYS A 109 4.57 10.95 -8.32
C CYS A 109 4.31 9.65 -9.10
N GLU A 110 3.33 9.67 -10.02
CA GLU A 110 2.98 8.53 -10.88
C GLU A 110 4.17 8.15 -11.76
N GLU A 111 4.71 9.12 -12.51
CA GLU A 111 5.81 8.91 -13.46
C GLU A 111 7.08 8.35 -12.80
N LYS A 112 7.41 8.78 -11.58
CA LYS A 112 8.66 8.39 -10.92
C LYS A 112 8.57 7.12 -10.07
N TYR A 113 7.39 6.81 -9.53
CA TYR A 113 7.28 5.84 -8.44
C TYR A 113 6.22 4.76 -8.63
N ILE A 114 5.39 4.85 -9.68
CA ILE A 114 4.30 3.90 -9.95
C ILE A 114 4.48 3.18 -11.29
N GLY A 115 5.23 3.76 -12.23
CA GLY A 115 5.38 3.24 -13.59
C GLY A 115 5.95 1.82 -13.68
N GLY A 116 5.05 0.83 -13.64
CA GLY A 116 5.31 -0.56 -13.96
C GLY A 116 4.02 -1.37 -13.81
N PRO A 117 3.67 -2.28 -14.74
CA PRO A 117 2.66 -3.29 -14.46
C PRO A 117 3.05 -4.10 -13.22
N GLY A 118 2.06 -4.61 -12.49
CA GLY A 118 2.32 -5.59 -11.43
C GLY A 118 3.17 -6.74 -11.96
N GLU A 119 4.00 -7.33 -11.10
CA GLU A 119 4.72 -8.55 -11.50
C GLU A 119 3.68 -9.62 -11.82
N PRO A 120 3.74 -10.24 -13.02
CA PRO A 120 2.80 -11.30 -13.36
C PRO A 120 2.92 -12.42 -12.32
N PHE A 121 1.78 -12.96 -11.92
CA PHE A 121 1.73 -14.09 -11.01
C PHE A 121 1.51 -15.40 -11.78
N GLU A 122 2.10 -16.47 -11.29
CA GLU A 122 1.94 -17.83 -11.82
C GLU A 122 1.54 -18.78 -10.70
N GLN A 123 0.51 -19.59 -10.95
CA GLN A 123 0.12 -20.67 -10.04
C GLN A 123 0.89 -21.94 -10.34
N ARG A 124 1.48 -22.55 -9.31
CA ARG A 124 2.23 -23.80 -9.41
C ARG A 124 2.15 -24.65 -8.15
N HIS A 125 2.59 -25.90 -8.24
CA HIS A 125 2.82 -26.76 -7.09
C HIS A 125 4.29 -26.66 -6.64
N VAL A 126 4.52 -26.54 -5.35
CA VAL A 126 5.85 -26.45 -4.73
C VAL A 126 5.96 -27.42 -3.56
N VAL A 127 7.16 -27.92 -3.29
CA VAL A 127 7.43 -28.72 -2.09
C VAL A 127 7.80 -27.76 -0.96
N PHE A 128 6.93 -27.60 0.02
CA PHE A 128 7.13 -26.76 1.21
C PHE A 128 6.89 -27.60 2.46
N GLU A 129 7.82 -27.56 3.41
CA GLU A 129 7.75 -28.38 4.65
C GLU A 129 7.50 -29.88 4.37
N ASN A 130 8.20 -30.44 3.36
CA ASN A 130 8.06 -31.83 2.92
C ASN A 130 6.66 -32.23 2.41
N ALA A 131 5.83 -31.26 2.02
CA ALA A 131 4.52 -31.50 1.42
C ALA A 131 4.38 -30.74 0.09
N GLU A 132 3.75 -31.36 -0.91
CA GLU A 132 3.38 -30.68 -2.14
C GLU A 132 2.18 -29.76 -1.87
N ARG A 133 2.34 -28.46 -2.12
CA ARG A 133 1.31 -27.44 -1.87
C ARG A 133 1.14 -26.51 -3.06
N ARG A 134 -0.06 -25.95 -3.21
CA ARG A 134 -0.33 -24.90 -4.21
C ARG A 134 0.33 -23.60 -3.77
N ALA A 135 0.90 -22.88 -4.73
CA ALA A 135 1.50 -21.57 -4.47
C ALA A 135 1.26 -20.60 -5.63
N ASP A 136 1.16 -19.32 -5.29
CA ASP A 136 1.10 -18.19 -6.23
C ASP A 136 2.47 -17.50 -6.22
N ALA A 137 3.20 -17.54 -7.34
CA ALA A 137 4.54 -16.99 -7.46
C ALA A 137 4.54 -15.64 -8.20
N ARG A 138 5.21 -14.64 -7.64
CA ARG A 138 5.48 -13.31 -8.25
C ARG A 138 6.99 -13.10 -8.25
N GLY A 139 7.62 -13.42 -9.39
CA GLY A 139 9.08 -13.41 -9.51
C GLY A 139 9.74 -14.37 -8.50
N LYS A 140 10.49 -13.81 -7.54
CA LYS A 140 11.15 -14.57 -6.46
C LYS A 140 10.30 -14.75 -5.21
N ARG A 141 9.14 -14.11 -5.14
CA ARG A 141 8.23 -14.18 -3.99
C ARG A 141 7.19 -15.24 -4.27
N VAL A 142 6.87 -16.04 -3.26
CA VAL A 142 5.97 -17.18 -3.41
C VAL A 142 5.03 -17.20 -2.22
N ASP A 143 3.73 -17.11 -2.48
CA ASP A 143 2.71 -17.26 -1.45
C ASP A 143 2.24 -18.72 -1.47
N VAL A 144 2.57 -19.47 -0.43
CA VAL A 144 2.22 -20.89 -0.30
C VAL A 144 0.91 -21.03 0.45
N ARG A 145 -0.05 -21.75 -0.14
CA ARG A 145 -1.30 -22.07 0.55
C ARG A 145 -1.05 -23.18 1.57
N THR A 146 -1.19 -22.86 2.84
CA THR A 146 -1.24 -23.82 3.95
C THR A 146 -2.70 -24.16 4.26
N ASP A 147 -2.93 -25.04 5.23
CA ASP A 147 -4.27 -25.58 5.51
C ASP A 147 -5.27 -24.47 5.92
N ASP A 148 -4.80 -23.43 6.63
CA ASP A 148 -5.64 -22.34 7.15
C ASP A 148 -5.19 -20.93 6.71
N ALA A 149 -4.05 -20.78 6.03
CA ALA A 149 -3.48 -19.46 5.73
C ALA A 149 -2.57 -19.45 4.50
N PHE A 150 -1.97 -18.28 4.23
CA PHE A 150 -0.82 -18.17 3.36
C PHE A 150 0.47 -18.05 4.17
N ALA A 151 1.52 -18.71 3.69
CA ALA A 151 2.88 -18.48 4.13
C ALA A 151 3.66 -17.77 3.01
N GLY A 152 4.25 -16.62 3.32
CA GLY A 152 5.15 -15.93 2.41
C GLY A 152 6.52 -16.61 2.41
N ALA A 153 6.99 -16.99 1.23
CA ALA A 153 8.25 -17.67 1.00
C ALA A 153 8.97 -17.08 -0.23
N THR A 154 10.18 -17.56 -0.47
CA THR A 154 11.02 -17.21 -1.61
C THR A 154 11.37 -18.43 -2.43
N ASP A 155 11.80 -18.24 -3.67
CA ASP A 155 12.32 -19.32 -4.53
C ASP A 155 13.43 -20.17 -3.89
N LEU A 156 14.16 -19.62 -2.92
CA LEU A 156 15.20 -20.31 -2.16
C LEU A 156 14.66 -21.35 -1.17
N ASP A 157 13.38 -21.28 -0.80
CA ASP A 157 12.76 -22.14 0.21
C ASP A 157 12.25 -23.49 -0.35
N PHE A 158 12.27 -23.67 -1.68
CA PHE A 158 11.67 -24.83 -2.37
C PHE A 158 12.70 -25.75 -3.04
N ARG A 159 13.87 -25.95 -2.42
CA ARG A 159 14.94 -26.80 -2.95
C ARG A 159 14.67 -28.29 -2.82
#